data_AF-A0A5B7AUE9-F1
#
_entry.id   AF-A0A5B7AUE9-F1
#
_cell.length_a   1.000
_cell.length_b   1.000
_cell.length_c   1.000
_cell.angle_alpha   90.00
_cell.angle_beta   90.00
_cell.angle_gamma   90.00
#
_symmetry.space_group_name_H-M   'P 1'
#
loop_
_entity.id
_entity.type
_entity.pdbx_description
1 polymer ?
#
loop_
_entity_poly.entity_id
_entity_poly.type
_entity_poly.pdbx_seq_one_letter_code
_entity_poly.pdbx_strand_id
1 'polypeptide(L)'
;QASQFKSDGRILFCLELTKNYNPDKTNTVNKEIESLLSQLSYISSTLFMSEASYVEFLDRVHLSEVKLRSKGLWEVPHPWLNLLIPQSKIHSFAEEVFGNILTDTSNGPILIYPVNKSKWDNRTSIVLPEEDIFYLVAFLPSAVPSSTGT
;
A
#
# COMPACT_ATOMS: atom_id res chain seq x y z
N GLN A 1 -13.05 -4.58 -15.50
CA GLN A 1 -12.30 -3.64 -16.36
C GLN A 1 -10.80 -3.65 -16.01
N ALA A 2 -10.40 -3.55 -14.74
CA ALA A 2 -8.97 -3.61 -14.34
C ALA A 2 -8.22 -4.91 -14.74
N SER A 3 -8.91 -6.04 -14.89
CA SER A 3 -8.33 -7.34 -15.27
C SER A 3 -7.73 -7.42 -16.69
N GLN A 4 -7.89 -6.37 -17.51
CA GLN A 4 -7.34 -6.30 -18.87
C GLN A 4 -6.10 -5.38 -18.98
N PHE A 5 -5.69 -4.74 -17.89
CA PHE A 5 -4.53 -3.83 -17.90
C PHE A 5 -3.22 -4.62 -18.05
N LYS A 6 -2.34 -4.17 -18.96
CA LYS A 6 -0.98 -4.72 -19.14
C LYS A 6 0.02 -3.66 -18.70
N SER A 7 0.96 -4.04 -17.83
CA SER A 7 1.99 -3.13 -17.33
C SER A 7 3.13 -2.90 -18.33
N ASP A 8 3.30 -3.78 -19.31
CA ASP A 8 4.44 -3.82 -20.24
C ASP A 8 5.80 -3.80 -19.51
N GLY A 9 5.87 -4.39 -18.32
CA GLY A 9 7.08 -4.39 -17.48
C GLY A 9 7.36 -3.07 -16.75
N ARG A 10 6.46 -2.09 -16.81
CA ARG A 10 6.59 -0.82 -16.09
C ARG A 10 6.19 -0.95 -14.62
N ILE A 11 6.83 -0.14 -13.78
CA ILE A 11 6.45 0.04 -12.38
C ILE A 11 5.08 0.73 -12.32
N LEU A 12 4.17 0.19 -11.52
CA LEU A 12 2.86 0.77 -11.26
C LEU A 12 2.73 1.11 -9.78
N PHE A 13 1.98 2.18 -9.50
CA PHE A 13 1.61 2.57 -8.15
C PHE A 13 0.10 2.37 -7.97
N CYS A 14 -0.28 1.67 -6.90
CA CYS A 14 -1.67 1.46 -6.52
C CYS A 14 -2.04 2.43 -5.40
N LEU A 15 -3.12 3.19 -5.59
CA LEU A 15 -3.73 4.01 -4.55
C LEU A 15 -4.94 3.25 -3.98
N GLU A 16 -4.79 2.67 -2.78
CA GLU A 16 -5.89 2.02 -2.06
C GLU A 16 -6.56 3.04 -1.13
N LEU A 17 -7.88 3.20 -1.24
CA LEU A 17 -8.68 4.17 -0.48
C LEU A 17 -9.94 3.51 0.07
N THR A 18 -10.47 4.06 1.16
CA THR A 18 -11.79 3.69 1.68
C THR A 18 -12.64 4.90 2.02
N LYS A 19 -13.95 4.72 1.95
CA LYS A 19 -14.95 5.68 2.41
C LYS A 19 -15.92 4.96 3.33
N ASN A 20 -15.79 5.20 4.63
CA ASN A 20 -16.75 4.67 5.60
C ASN A 20 -18.12 5.31 5.35
N TYR A 21 -19.17 4.50 5.35
CA TYR A 21 -20.54 4.97 5.17
C TYR A 21 -21.53 4.13 5.96
N ASN A 22 -22.70 4.74 6.21
CA ASN A 22 -23.88 4.00 6.64
C ASN A 22 -24.68 3.61 5.37
N PRO A 23 -25.13 2.35 5.23
CA PRO A 23 -25.99 1.91 4.13
C PRO A 23 -27.17 2.84 3.82
N ASP A 24 -27.75 3.50 4.83
CA ASP A 24 -28.87 4.45 4.67
C ASP A 24 -28.50 5.71 3.85
N LYS A 25 -27.20 6.00 3.70
CA LYS A 25 -26.66 7.19 3.02
C LYS A 25 -25.98 6.88 1.69
N THR A 26 -26.16 5.68 1.14
CA THR A 26 -25.46 5.19 -0.06
C THR A 26 -25.48 6.20 -1.23
N ASN A 27 -26.64 6.77 -1.57
CA ASN A 27 -26.74 7.74 -2.67
C ASN A 27 -25.92 9.01 -2.45
N THR A 28 -25.79 9.47 -1.20
CA THR A 28 -25.00 10.66 -0.87
C THR A 28 -23.51 10.33 -0.94
N VAL A 29 -23.13 9.16 -0.40
CA VAL A 29 -21.76 8.68 -0.38
C VAL A 29 -21.23 8.44 -1.78
N ASN A 30 -22.03 7.88 -2.68
CA ASN A 30 -21.62 7.66 -4.08
C ASN A 30 -21.25 8.97 -4.78
N LYS A 31 -22.04 10.04 -4.58
CA LYS A 31 -21.73 11.37 -5.10
C LYS A 31 -20.44 11.95 -4.50
N GLU A 32 -20.22 11.74 -3.21
CA GLU A 32 -18.97 12.15 -2.55
C GLU A 32 -17.76 11.38 -3.12
N ILE A 33 -17.89 10.07 -3.33
CA ILE A 33 -16.83 9.24 -3.93
C ILE A 33 -16.51 9.73 -5.34
N GLU A 34 -17.52 9.92 -6.19
CA GLU A 34 -17.34 10.47 -7.55
C GLU A 34 -16.64 11.83 -7.52
N SER A 35 -17.05 12.72 -6.60
CA SER A 35 -16.44 14.04 -6.44
C SER A 35 -15.00 13.99 -5.95
N LEU A 36 -14.62 13.00 -5.15
CA LEU A 36 -13.24 12.82 -4.68
C LEU A 36 -12.38 12.19 -5.78
N LEU A 37 -12.89 11.16 -6.45
CA LEU A 37 -12.19 10.49 -7.55
C LEU A 37 -11.95 11.43 -8.74
N SER A 38 -12.86 12.37 -9.01
CA SER A 38 -12.68 13.35 -10.11
C SER A 38 -11.51 14.32 -9.91
N GLN A 39 -10.99 14.43 -8.68
CA GLN A 39 -9.82 15.25 -8.35
C GLN A 39 -8.50 14.48 -8.51
N LEU A 40 -8.55 13.17 -8.79
CA LEU A 40 -7.38 12.31 -8.89
C LEU A 40 -6.99 12.07 -10.35
N SER A 41 -5.69 11.86 -10.59
CA SER A 41 -5.13 11.59 -11.92
C SER A 41 -4.70 10.13 -12.08
N TYR A 42 -5.59 9.19 -11.77
CA TYR A 42 -5.34 7.75 -11.94
C TYR A 42 -5.70 7.28 -13.37
N ILE A 43 -5.24 6.08 -13.74
CA ILE A 43 -5.63 5.46 -15.00
C ILE A 43 -7.07 4.94 -14.86
N SER A 44 -8.03 5.59 -15.51
CA SER A 44 -9.46 5.33 -15.30
C SER A 44 -9.87 3.85 -15.49
N SER A 45 -9.23 3.15 -16.43
CA SER A 45 -9.50 1.73 -16.70
C SER A 45 -9.03 0.77 -15.60
N THR A 46 -8.20 1.23 -14.65
CA THR A 46 -7.71 0.43 -13.52
C THR A 46 -8.54 0.61 -12.25
N LEU A 47 -9.61 1.42 -12.28
CA LEU A 47 -10.49 1.57 -11.13
C LEU A 47 -11.14 0.23 -10.77
N PHE A 48 -10.99 -0.16 -9.52
CA PHE A 48 -11.69 -1.28 -8.90
C PHE A 48 -12.30 -0.81 -7.60
N MET A 49 -13.56 -1.19 -7.37
CA MET A 49 -14.32 -0.84 -6.17
C MET A 49 -15.05 -2.08 -5.68
N SER A 50 -15.07 -2.25 -4.37
CA SER A 50 -15.82 -3.30 -3.68
C SER A 50 -16.38 -2.74 -2.38
N GLU A 51 -17.55 -3.24 -1.98
CA GLU A 51 -18.14 -2.95 -0.69
C GLU A 51 -17.83 -4.09 0.28
N ALA A 52 -17.57 -3.76 1.53
CA ALA A 52 -17.34 -4.69 2.63
C ALA A 52 -17.86 -4.07 3.92
N SER A 53 -18.21 -4.90 4.90
CA SER A 53 -18.45 -4.39 6.24
C SER A 53 -17.18 -3.78 6.83
N TYR A 54 -17.36 -2.89 7.81
CA TYR A 54 -16.24 -2.24 8.47
C TYR A 54 -15.25 -3.25 9.07
N VAL A 55 -15.76 -4.32 9.69
CA VAL A 55 -14.92 -5.36 10.31
C VAL A 55 -14.20 -6.20 9.26
N GLU A 56 -14.87 -6.59 8.17
CA GLU A 56 -14.22 -7.33 7.08
C GLU A 56 -13.07 -6.53 6.45
N PHE A 57 -13.22 -5.20 6.30
CA PHE A 57 -12.15 -4.37 5.78
C PHE A 57 -10.95 -4.28 6.75
N LEU A 58 -11.20 -4.15 8.05
CA LEU A 58 -10.15 -4.12 9.07
C LEU A 58 -9.40 -5.46 9.17
N ASP A 59 -10.10 -6.58 9.00
CA ASP A 59 -9.53 -7.94 9.10
C ASP A 59 -9.03 -8.51 7.76
N ARG A 60 -9.01 -7.71 6.69
CA ARG A 60 -8.71 -8.21 5.32
C ARG A 60 -7.36 -8.92 5.18
N VAL A 61 -6.37 -8.59 6.02
CA VAL A 61 -5.05 -9.23 6.00
C VAL A 61 -5.09 -10.66 6.57
N HIS A 62 -6.01 -10.96 7.48
CA HIS A 62 -6.17 -12.32 8.02
C HIS A 62 -6.57 -13.34 6.93
N LEU A 63 -7.35 -12.91 5.94
CA LEU A 63 -7.65 -13.76 4.77
C LEU A 63 -6.38 -14.15 3.98
N SER A 64 -5.40 -13.26 3.90
CA SER A 64 -4.10 -13.55 3.30
C SER A 64 -3.26 -14.48 4.18
N GLU A 65 -3.26 -14.27 5.49
CA GLU A 65 -2.62 -15.18 6.46
C GLU A 65 -3.14 -16.62 6.28
N VAL A 66 -4.45 -16.84 6.34
CA VAL A 66 -5.05 -18.17 6.22
C VAL A 66 -4.68 -18.83 4.90
N LYS A 67 -4.68 -18.07 3.80
CA LYS A 67 -4.26 -18.56 2.47
C LYS A 67 -2.78 -18.90 2.39
N LEU A 68 -1.91 -18.15 3.06
CA LEU A 68 -0.47 -18.43 3.09
C LEU A 68 -0.15 -19.62 3.99
N ARG A 69 -0.83 -19.75 5.14
CA ARG A 69 -0.73 -20.89 6.05
C ARG A 69 -1.11 -22.20 5.35
N SER A 70 -2.21 -22.21 4.59
CA SER A 70 -2.65 -23.41 3.85
C SER A 70 -1.66 -23.87 2.77
N LYS A 71 -0.75 -22.98 2.34
CA LYS A 71 0.33 -23.26 1.39
C LYS A 71 1.69 -23.49 2.06
N GLY A 72 1.78 -23.42 3.39
CA GLY A 72 3.06 -23.48 4.11
C GLY A 72 3.97 -22.27 3.86
N LEU A 73 3.42 -21.15 3.37
CA LEU A 73 4.16 -19.93 3.03
C LEU A 73 4.10 -18.85 4.11
N TRP A 74 3.44 -19.14 5.24
CA TRP A 74 3.33 -18.19 6.35
C TRP A 74 4.46 -18.34 7.37
N GLU A 75 4.86 -19.56 7.75
CA GLU A 75 5.93 -19.77 8.73
C GLU A 75 7.29 -19.87 8.02
N VAL A 76 7.63 -18.83 7.25
CA VAL A 76 8.90 -18.69 6.51
C VAL A 76 9.67 -17.46 7.03
N PRO A 77 10.96 -17.30 6.73
CA PRO A 77 11.68 -16.09 7.10
C PRO A 77 11.11 -14.84 6.43
N HIS A 78 10.99 -13.76 7.20
CA HIS A 78 10.45 -12.47 6.77
C HIS A 78 11.50 -11.37 6.94
N PRO A 79 12.42 -11.18 5.97
CA PRO A 79 13.46 -10.16 6.04
C PRO A 79 12.89 -8.77 5.69
N TRP A 80 11.95 -8.29 6.51
CA TRP A 80 11.26 -7.02 6.28
C TRP A 80 12.16 -5.82 6.54
N LEU A 81 11.94 -4.76 5.75
CA LEU A 81 12.58 -3.46 5.92
C LEU A 81 11.49 -2.39 6.00
N ASN A 82 11.43 -1.68 7.12
CA ASN A 82 10.44 -0.62 7.37
C ASN A 82 11.17 0.71 7.58
N LEU A 83 10.89 1.68 6.71
CA LEU A 83 11.58 2.96 6.65
C LEU A 83 10.60 4.11 6.79
N LEU A 84 11.08 5.22 7.36
CA LEU A 84 10.39 6.51 7.38
C LEU A 84 11.19 7.48 6.51
N ILE A 85 10.62 7.90 5.37
CA ILE A 85 11.29 8.71 4.36
C ILE A 85 10.71 10.13 4.36
N PRO A 86 11.52 11.19 4.51
CA PRO A 86 11.03 12.57 4.41
C PRO A 86 10.37 12.85 3.03
N GLN A 87 9.34 13.69 2.98
CA GLN A 87 8.65 14.03 1.74
C GLN A 87 9.62 14.55 0.67
N SER A 88 10.59 15.39 1.04
CA SER A 88 11.56 15.95 0.10
C SER A 88 12.44 14.90 -0.59
N LYS A 89 12.52 13.68 -0.05
CA LYS A 89 13.38 12.59 -0.55
C LYS A 89 12.62 11.46 -1.23
N ILE A 90 11.28 11.46 -1.19
CA ILE A 90 10.50 10.31 -1.66
C ILE A 90 10.67 10.04 -3.15
N HIS A 91 10.80 11.09 -3.97
CA HIS A 91 11.01 10.92 -5.42
C HIS A 91 12.39 10.35 -5.74
N SER A 92 13.46 10.91 -5.16
CA SER A 92 14.82 10.36 -5.34
C SER A 92 14.94 8.94 -4.79
N PHE A 93 14.25 8.64 -3.68
CA PHE A 93 14.18 7.30 -3.14
C PHE A 93 13.50 6.34 -4.13
N ALA A 94 12.34 6.73 -4.68
CA ALA A 94 11.58 5.91 -5.61
C ALA A 94 12.35 5.66 -6.92
N GLU A 95 13.01 6.68 -7.46
CA GLU A 95 13.83 6.57 -8.67
C GLU A 95 14.97 5.56 -8.48
N GLU A 96 15.72 5.66 -7.39
CA GLU A 96 16.84 4.77 -7.15
C GLU A 96 16.37 3.37 -6.74
N VAL A 97 15.45 3.27 -5.79
CA VAL A 97 15.07 1.98 -5.21
C VAL A 97 14.20 1.17 -6.17
N PHE A 98 13.18 1.78 -6.77
CA PHE A 98 12.29 1.06 -7.69
C PHE A 98 12.80 1.05 -9.13
N GLY A 99 13.58 2.05 -9.53
CA GLY A 99 14.12 2.13 -10.88
C GLY A 99 15.43 1.36 -11.09
N ASN A 100 16.28 1.25 -10.06
CA ASN A 100 17.64 0.69 -10.19
C ASN A 100 17.90 -0.51 -9.28
N ILE A 101 17.57 -0.43 -7.99
CA ILE A 101 17.95 -1.47 -7.00
C ILE A 101 17.04 -2.70 -7.09
N LEU A 102 15.72 -2.50 -7.11
CA LEU A 102 14.75 -3.59 -7.16
C LEU A 102 14.47 -3.99 -8.60
N THR A 103 14.79 -5.24 -8.93
CA THR A 103 14.51 -5.82 -10.25
C THR A 103 13.18 -6.57 -10.30
N ASP A 104 12.62 -6.94 -9.15
CA ASP A 104 11.36 -7.66 -9.01
C ASP A 104 10.71 -7.39 -7.64
N THR A 105 9.39 -7.49 -7.58
CA THR A 105 8.57 -7.36 -6.35
C THR A 105 7.73 -8.62 -6.10
N SER A 106 8.03 -9.75 -6.74
CA SER A 106 7.23 -10.97 -6.66
C SER A 106 7.19 -11.63 -5.28
N ASN A 107 8.18 -11.38 -4.43
CA ASN A 107 8.33 -12.03 -3.12
C ASN A 107 7.53 -11.36 -1.99
N GLY A 108 6.81 -10.28 -2.24
CA GLY A 108 5.96 -9.64 -1.23
C GLY A 108 5.56 -8.21 -1.58
N PRO A 109 4.56 -7.64 -0.88
CA PRO A 109 4.11 -6.29 -1.15
C PRO A 109 5.14 -5.24 -0.70
N ILE A 110 5.11 -4.10 -1.39
CA ILE A 110 5.79 -2.88 -0.97
C ILE A 110 4.72 -1.83 -0.66
N LEU A 111 4.68 -1.35 0.58
CA LEU A 111 3.77 -0.29 1.00
C LEU A 111 4.47 1.05 0.91
N ILE A 112 3.80 2.06 0.36
CA ILE A 112 4.27 3.43 0.32
C ILE A 112 3.09 4.39 0.51
N TYR A 113 3.09 5.18 1.59
CA TYR A 113 2.05 6.18 1.80
C TYR A 113 2.51 7.32 2.73
N PRO A 114 2.04 8.55 2.50
CA PRO A 114 2.37 9.70 3.34
C PRO A 114 1.56 9.71 4.63
N VAL A 115 2.12 10.31 5.67
CA VAL A 115 1.44 10.65 6.93
C VAL A 115 1.82 12.07 7.37
N ASN A 116 0.95 12.69 8.18
CA ASN A 116 1.17 14.02 8.72
C ASN A 116 1.85 13.94 10.10
N LYS A 117 3.03 14.56 10.25
CA LYS A 117 3.78 14.64 11.52
C LYS A 117 2.99 15.31 12.63
N SER A 118 2.06 16.22 12.29
CA SER A 118 1.18 16.91 13.25
C SER A 118 0.26 15.98 14.07
N LYS A 119 0.13 14.71 13.69
CA LYS A 119 -0.62 13.69 14.44
C LYS A 119 0.24 12.90 15.44
N TRP A 120 1.54 13.18 15.52
CA TRP A 120 2.48 12.46 16.37
C TRP A 120 2.93 13.33 17.54
N ASP A 121 2.87 12.78 18.75
CA ASP A 121 3.27 13.48 19.97
C ASP A 121 4.80 13.46 20.13
N ASN A 122 5.41 14.63 20.13
CA ASN A 122 6.86 14.81 20.24
C ASN A 122 7.44 14.48 21.62
N ARG A 123 6.58 14.17 22.60
CA ARG A 123 6.99 13.72 23.94
C ARG A 123 7.21 12.20 24.03
N THR A 124 6.90 11.47 22.96
CA THR A 124 7.07 10.02 22.90
C THR A 124 8.49 9.64 22.49
N SER A 125 8.82 8.35 22.55
CA SER A 125 10.13 7.83 22.14
C SER A 125 10.24 7.51 20.64
N ILE A 126 9.24 7.86 19.82
CA ILE A 126 9.29 7.60 18.39
C ILE A 126 10.29 8.53 17.70
N VAL A 127 11.10 7.97 16.81
CA VAL A 127 12.06 8.72 15.99
C VAL A 127 11.43 8.92 14.61
N LEU A 128 11.20 10.18 14.23
CA LEU A 128 10.54 10.56 12.99
C LEU A 128 11.43 11.49 12.16
N PRO A 129 11.25 11.54 10.82
CA PRO A 129 11.81 12.59 10.00
C PRO A 129 11.43 14.01 10.46
N GLU A 130 12.24 15.01 10.10
CA GLU A 130 12.00 16.39 10.54
C GLU A 130 10.83 17.09 9.86
N GLU A 131 10.43 16.61 8.67
CA GLU A 131 9.41 17.24 7.82
C GLU A 131 7.96 17.03 8.29
N ASP A 132 7.07 17.96 7.94
CA ASP A 132 5.64 17.92 8.28
C ASP A 132 4.91 16.72 7.64
N ILE A 133 5.39 16.27 6.49
CA ILE A 133 4.94 15.07 5.80
C ILE A 133 6.13 14.13 5.65
N PHE A 134 5.92 12.87 5.96
CA PHE A 134 6.87 11.79 5.67
C PHE A 134 6.11 10.54 5.23
N TYR A 135 6.83 9.62 4.61
CA TYR A 135 6.27 8.39 4.05
C TYR A 135 6.70 7.20 4.88
N LEU A 136 5.76 6.31 5.18
CA LEU A 136 6.11 4.93 5.50
C LEU A 136 6.46 4.22 4.19
N VAL A 137 7.62 3.59 4.13
CA VAL A 137 7.98 2.65 3.06
C VAL A 137 8.29 1.30 3.70
N ALA A 138 7.48 0.28 3.41
CA ALA A 138 7.64 -1.05 3.97
C ALA A 138 7.84 -2.09 2.87
N PHE A 139 9.00 -2.74 2.87
CA PHE A 139 9.29 -3.91 2.05
C PHE A 139 8.95 -5.15 2.87
N LEU A 140 7.98 -5.93 2.40
CA LEU A 140 7.45 -7.07 3.14
C LEU A 140 7.70 -8.41 2.42
N PRO A 141 8.95 -8.76 2.04
CA PRO A 141 9.23 -10.01 1.37
C PRO A 141 9.09 -11.23 2.30
N SER A 142 8.76 -12.37 1.72
CA SER A 142 8.87 -13.69 2.32
C SER A 142 9.99 -14.47 1.62
N ALA A 143 10.97 -14.96 2.37
CA ALA A 143 12.07 -15.75 1.82
C ALA A 143 11.67 -17.22 1.75
N VAL A 144 10.98 -17.59 0.68
CA VAL A 144 10.56 -18.98 0.44
C VAL A 144 11.77 -19.86 0.08
N PRO A 145 11.72 -21.19 0.28
CA PRO A 145 12.85 -22.08 0.00
C PRO A 145 13.37 -22.05 -1.45
N SER A 146 12.52 -21.65 -2.40
CA SER A 146 12.89 -21.46 -3.82
C SER A 146 13.40 -20.05 -4.14
N SER A 147 13.49 -19.15 -3.15
CA SER A 147 13.94 -17.77 -3.35
C SER A 147 15.46 -17.75 -3.58
N THR A 148 15.89 -17.04 -4.62
CA THR A 148 17.31 -16.97 -5.03
C THR A 148 18.08 -15.81 -4.39
N GLY A 149 17.44 -15.04 -3.50
CA GLY A 149 18.09 -13.93 -2.78
C GLY A 149 18.67 -12.84 -3.68
N THR A 150 18.12 -12.67 -4.89
CA THR A 150 18.51 -11.65 -5.86
C THR A 150 17.72 -10.37 -5.65
#